data_AF-A0A812NDZ8-F1
#
_entry.id   AF-A0A812NDZ8-F1
#
_cell.length_a   1.000
_cell.length_b   1.000
_cell.length_c   1.000
_cell.angle_alpha   90.00
_cell.angle_beta   90.00
_cell.angle_gamma   90.00
#
_symmetry.space_group_name_H-M   'P 1'
#
loop_
_entity.id
_entity.type
_entity.pdbx_description
1 polymer ?
#
loop_
_entity_poly.entity_id
_entity_poly.type
_entity_poly.pdbx_seq_one_letter_code
_entity_poly.pdbx_strand_id
1 'polypeptide(L)'
;MFWAMLLMVSHVAAEDECHKASFLQTDIFVRLERDLQTSPLQQQTKACNPPSGWQGICAALQAEDRYVPMEEVISRYAGLDGYCIFGELGNWTRKCAIARCYENARPFAESYSDWYKTYLLDPVSTPKKLRMPNGREITIRDHQYPLDDLYCLANGWYDLPRSPTVNNFTYLVQVSESSCRLLETTVPSYHNMTLNMLIKEGTRDEKRLEELLRSSDPVVDVDQSLVDGMKFHAAAKCVLAGGKGAVCDIANCAMRGCLSFDGAVGYAARGECPPV
;
A
#
# COMPACT_ATOMS: atom_id res chain seq x y z
N MET A 1 -11.74 59.57 -11.89
CA MET A 1 -11.23 58.46 -12.70
C MET A 1 -11.22 57.22 -11.83
N PHE A 2 -12.30 56.42 -11.89
CA PHE A 2 -12.45 55.15 -11.19
C PHE A 2 -11.90 54.05 -12.09
N TRP A 3 -10.99 53.21 -11.60
CA TRP A 3 -10.66 51.94 -12.22
C TRP A 3 -10.89 50.82 -11.21
N ALA A 4 -11.85 49.97 -11.55
CA ALA A 4 -12.15 48.72 -10.89
C ALA A 4 -11.12 47.66 -11.32
N MET A 5 -10.59 46.88 -10.37
CA MET A 5 -9.79 45.70 -10.66
C MET A 5 -10.53 44.47 -10.13
N LEU A 6 -10.98 43.64 -11.08
CA LEU A 6 -11.56 42.32 -10.86
C LEU A 6 -10.54 41.40 -10.17
N LEU A 7 -10.97 40.76 -9.09
CA LEU A 7 -10.36 39.54 -8.56
C LEU A 7 -10.90 38.35 -9.36
N MET A 8 -10.06 37.75 -10.21
CA MET A 8 -10.29 36.38 -10.67
C MET A 8 -9.50 35.43 -9.77
N VAL A 9 -10.24 34.62 -9.04
CA VAL A 9 -9.74 33.48 -8.27
C VAL A 9 -9.50 32.34 -9.25
N SER A 10 -8.25 31.98 -9.51
CA SER A 10 -7.92 30.75 -10.22
C SER A 10 -8.00 29.57 -9.25
N HIS A 11 -9.07 28.77 -9.40
CA HIS A 11 -9.15 27.41 -8.86
C HIS A 11 -8.39 26.44 -9.77
N VAL A 12 -8.00 25.31 -9.18
CA VAL A 12 -7.60 24.03 -9.78
C VAL A 12 -6.13 23.88 -10.19
N ALA A 13 -5.35 23.23 -9.32
CA ALA A 13 -4.16 22.46 -9.68
C ALA A 13 -3.95 21.36 -8.64
N ALA A 14 -4.68 20.25 -8.76
CA ALA A 14 -4.47 19.04 -7.96
C ALA A 14 -4.59 17.74 -8.78
N GLU A 15 -4.73 17.81 -10.12
CA GLU A 15 -5.03 16.64 -10.97
C GLU A 15 -3.81 16.05 -11.71
N ASP A 16 -2.62 16.66 -11.64
CA ASP A 16 -1.57 16.38 -12.63
C ASP A 16 -0.47 15.37 -12.20
N GLU A 17 -0.42 14.94 -10.94
CA GLU A 17 0.63 14.00 -10.49
C GLU A 17 0.27 12.51 -10.63
N CYS A 18 -1.02 12.15 -10.72
CA CYS A 18 -1.44 10.75 -10.94
C CYS A 18 -1.15 10.24 -12.36
N HIS A 19 -0.97 11.11 -13.35
CA HIS A 19 -0.88 10.71 -14.77
C HIS A 19 0.54 10.37 -15.26
N LYS A 20 1.60 10.86 -14.61
CA LYS A 20 2.97 10.69 -15.12
C LYS A 20 3.56 9.28 -14.94
N ALA A 21 2.92 8.41 -14.15
CA ALA A 21 3.34 7.02 -14.01
C ALA A 21 2.86 6.11 -15.17
N SER A 22 2.06 6.62 -16.12
CA SER A 22 1.27 5.80 -17.05
C SER A 22 2.05 5.04 -18.14
N PHE A 23 3.25 5.46 -18.54
CA PHE A 23 3.90 4.88 -19.75
C PHE A 23 4.76 3.63 -19.48
N LEU A 24 5.29 3.45 -18.27
CA LEU A 24 6.01 2.22 -17.86
C LEU A 24 5.07 1.10 -17.40
N GLN A 25 3.77 1.39 -17.22
CA GLN A 25 2.83 0.50 -16.55
C GLN A 25 2.19 -0.52 -17.49
N THR A 26 2.00 -0.21 -18.78
CA THR A 26 1.30 -1.10 -19.74
C THR A 26 2.06 -2.40 -20.02
N ASP A 27 3.39 -2.34 -20.15
CA ASP A 27 4.23 -3.54 -20.37
C ASP A 27 4.28 -4.45 -19.15
N ILE A 28 4.16 -3.89 -17.95
CA ILE A 28 4.14 -4.65 -16.69
C ILE A 28 2.84 -5.43 -16.55
N PHE A 29 1.69 -4.87 -16.95
CA PHE A 29 0.40 -5.56 -16.91
C PHE A 29 0.39 -6.80 -17.81
N VAL A 30 0.90 -6.68 -19.04
CA VAL A 30 0.96 -7.80 -19.99
C VAL A 30 1.90 -8.92 -19.50
N ARG A 31 3.01 -8.56 -18.82
CA ARG A 31 3.91 -9.54 -18.21
C ARG A 31 3.29 -10.23 -17.00
N LEU A 32 2.63 -9.47 -16.11
CA LEU A 32 1.98 -10.03 -14.92
C LEU A 32 0.88 -11.02 -15.28
N GLU A 33 0.04 -10.69 -16.26
CA GLU A 33 -1.03 -11.57 -16.74
C GLU A 33 -0.45 -12.86 -17.34
N ARG A 34 0.65 -12.77 -18.10
CA ARG A 34 1.35 -13.93 -18.67
C ARG A 34 2.04 -14.79 -17.61
N ASP A 35 2.69 -14.19 -16.64
CA ASP A 35 3.43 -14.90 -15.58
C ASP A 35 2.47 -15.59 -14.59
N LEU A 36 1.30 -14.97 -14.33
CA LEU A 36 0.20 -15.58 -13.57
C LEU A 36 -0.44 -16.77 -14.30
N GLN A 37 -0.56 -16.71 -15.63
CA GLN A 37 -1.14 -17.79 -16.44
C GLN A 37 -0.21 -19.00 -16.65
N THR A 38 1.10 -18.85 -16.49
CA THR A 38 2.10 -19.88 -16.82
C THR A 38 2.75 -20.54 -15.61
N SER A 39 2.41 -20.14 -14.39
CA SER A 39 3.00 -20.71 -13.17
C SER A 39 2.49 -22.13 -12.85
N PRO A 40 3.37 -23.13 -12.66
CA PRO A 40 3.01 -24.51 -12.31
C PRO A 40 2.28 -24.69 -10.96
N LEU A 41 2.18 -23.63 -10.14
CA LEU A 41 1.51 -23.62 -8.82
C LEU A 41 -0.03 -23.60 -8.90
N GLN A 42 -0.61 -23.64 -10.10
CA GLN A 42 -2.06 -23.50 -10.35
C GLN A 42 -2.95 -24.66 -9.87
N GLN A 43 -2.43 -25.73 -9.27
CA GLN A 43 -3.21 -26.97 -9.17
C GLN A 43 -4.27 -27.04 -8.06
N GLN A 44 -4.56 -25.98 -7.30
CA GLN A 44 -5.61 -26.05 -6.26
C GLN A 44 -6.30 -24.73 -5.88
N THR A 45 -6.29 -23.71 -6.73
CA THR A 45 -7.00 -22.45 -6.43
C THR A 45 -8.47 -22.53 -6.85
N LYS A 46 -9.35 -21.99 -5.99
CA LYS A 46 -10.77 -21.82 -6.28
C LYS A 46 -10.89 -21.03 -7.58
N ALA A 47 -11.64 -21.51 -8.57
CA ALA A 47 -11.70 -20.88 -9.89
C ALA A 47 -12.20 -19.43 -9.81
N CYS A 48 -11.26 -18.48 -9.77
CA CYS A 48 -11.54 -17.14 -10.22
C CYS A 48 -11.53 -17.20 -11.76
N ASN A 49 -12.68 -16.90 -12.37
CA ASN A 49 -12.80 -16.77 -13.82
C ASN A 49 -12.85 -15.28 -14.15
N PRO A 50 -11.73 -14.54 -14.07
CA PRO A 50 -11.74 -13.16 -14.49
C PRO A 50 -12.05 -13.13 -16.00
N PRO A 51 -12.90 -12.21 -16.48
CA PRO A 51 -13.10 -12.02 -17.91
C PRO A 51 -11.77 -11.77 -18.61
N SER A 52 -11.63 -12.23 -19.86
CA SER A 52 -10.47 -11.90 -20.69
C SER A 52 -10.26 -10.38 -20.75
N GLY A 53 -9.07 -9.89 -20.45
CA GLY A 53 -8.77 -8.45 -20.40
C GLY A 53 -9.18 -7.76 -19.10
N TRP A 54 -9.46 -8.50 -18.03
CA TRP A 54 -9.73 -7.95 -16.70
C TRP A 54 -8.49 -7.24 -16.13
N GLN A 55 -8.58 -5.92 -15.99
CA GLN A 55 -7.50 -5.07 -15.47
C GLN A 55 -7.59 -4.85 -13.96
N GLY A 56 -8.30 -5.71 -13.23
CA GLY A 56 -8.51 -5.56 -11.78
C GLY A 56 -9.51 -4.46 -11.39
N ILE A 57 -10.36 -4.02 -12.33
CA ILE A 57 -11.51 -3.13 -12.08
C ILE A 57 -12.79 -3.94 -12.30
N CYS A 58 -13.72 -3.90 -11.35
CA CYS A 58 -15.02 -4.58 -11.44
C CYS A 58 -16.23 -3.64 -11.48
N ALA A 59 -16.05 -2.38 -11.08
CA ALA A 59 -17.13 -1.39 -11.04
C ALA A 59 -16.58 0.00 -11.39
N ALA A 60 -17.43 0.82 -12.02
CA ALA A 60 -17.19 2.24 -12.19
C ALA A 60 -17.82 2.96 -10.99
N LEU A 61 -16.98 3.55 -10.14
CA LEU A 61 -17.44 4.23 -8.94
C LEU A 61 -18.05 5.59 -9.29
N GLN A 62 -19.14 5.95 -8.62
CA GLN A 62 -19.64 7.32 -8.68
C GLN A 62 -18.72 8.22 -7.84
N ALA A 63 -18.64 9.50 -8.20
CA ALA A 63 -17.77 10.45 -7.48
C ALA A 63 -18.17 10.55 -5.99
N GLU A 64 -19.47 10.44 -5.71
CA GLU A 64 -20.08 10.50 -4.40
C GLU A 64 -19.72 9.29 -3.52
N ASP A 65 -19.42 8.12 -4.13
CA ASP A 65 -19.05 6.90 -3.40
C ASP A 65 -17.77 7.09 -2.58
N ARG A 66 -16.94 8.09 -2.93
CA ARG A 66 -15.74 8.44 -2.17
C ARG A 66 -16.05 8.94 -0.76
N TYR A 67 -17.25 9.48 -0.55
CA TYR A 67 -17.68 10.08 0.72
C TYR A 67 -18.61 9.16 1.53
N VAL A 68 -18.94 7.99 0.99
CA VAL A 68 -19.75 6.97 1.64
C VAL A 68 -18.82 5.99 2.37
N PRO A 69 -19.23 5.41 3.52
CA PRO A 69 -18.47 4.33 4.16
C PRO A 69 -18.17 3.21 3.17
N MET A 70 -16.92 2.75 3.12
CA MET A 70 -16.50 1.76 2.12
C MET A 70 -17.26 0.44 2.25
N GLU A 71 -17.62 0.01 3.47
CA GLU A 71 -18.46 -1.17 3.68
C GLU A 71 -19.85 -1.01 3.02
N GLU A 72 -20.44 0.18 3.09
CA GLU A 72 -21.72 0.46 2.46
C GLU A 72 -21.58 0.41 0.93
N VAL A 73 -20.53 1.02 0.37
CA VAL A 73 -20.25 0.94 -1.08
C VAL A 73 -20.10 -0.51 -1.51
N ILE A 74 -19.29 -1.31 -0.80
CA ILE A 74 -19.07 -2.73 -1.10
C ILE A 74 -20.38 -3.51 -1.06
N SER A 75 -21.27 -3.21 -0.10
CA SER A 75 -22.56 -3.90 0.02
C SER A 75 -23.47 -3.73 -1.20
N ARG A 76 -23.31 -2.65 -1.97
CA ARG A 76 -24.06 -2.40 -3.22
C ARG A 76 -23.61 -3.31 -4.37
N TYR A 77 -22.42 -3.90 -4.25
CA TYR A 77 -21.76 -4.71 -5.28
C TYR A 77 -21.55 -6.15 -4.77
N ALA A 78 -22.63 -6.81 -4.36
CA ALA A 78 -22.59 -8.13 -3.75
C ALA A 78 -21.80 -9.16 -4.60
N GLY A 79 -20.86 -9.85 -3.96
CA GLY A 79 -20.03 -10.88 -4.58
C GLY A 79 -18.76 -10.38 -5.30
N LEU A 80 -18.54 -9.06 -5.36
CA LEU A 80 -17.30 -8.48 -5.88
C LEU A 80 -16.29 -8.21 -4.76
N ASP A 81 -15.00 -8.38 -5.06
CA ASP A 81 -13.92 -8.03 -4.13
C ASP A 81 -13.75 -6.50 -4.09
N GLY A 82 -13.67 -5.90 -2.91
CA GLY A 82 -13.60 -4.44 -2.83
C GLY A 82 -12.33 -3.86 -3.44
N TYR A 83 -11.19 -4.57 -3.49
CA TYR A 83 -10.04 -4.08 -4.25
C TYR A 83 -10.36 -3.89 -5.74
N CYS A 84 -11.26 -4.68 -6.29
CA CYS A 84 -11.66 -4.57 -7.67
C CYS A 84 -12.77 -3.53 -7.89
N ILE A 85 -13.66 -3.33 -6.91
CA ILE A 85 -14.61 -2.20 -6.87
C ILE A 85 -13.82 -0.88 -6.87
N PHE A 86 -12.79 -0.79 -6.02
CA PHE A 86 -11.94 0.39 -5.88
C PHE A 86 -10.69 0.34 -6.80
N GLY A 87 -10.73 -0.45 -7.87
CA GLY A 87 -9.63 -0.59 -8.84
C GLY A 87 -9.24 0.71 -9.54
N GLU A 88 -10.14 1.68 -9.62
CA GLU A 88 -9.87 2.99 -10.23
C GLU A 88 -8.86 3.84 -9.44
N LEU A 89 -8.62 3.52 -8.16
CA LEU A 89 -7.66 4.22 -7.31
C LEU A 89 -6.21 4.10 -7.77
N GLY A 90 -5.90 3.07 -8.55
CA GLY A 90 -4.60 2.94 -9.17
C GLY A 90 -4.17 1.49 -9.29
N ASN A 91 -2.95 1.33 -9.78
CA ASN A 91 -2.46 -0.01 -10.10
C ASN A 91 -2.27 -0.91 -8.89
N TRP A 92 -2.04 -0.34 -7.70
CA TRP A 92 -1.92 -1.13 -6.48
C TRP A 92 -3.24 -1.82 -6.12
N THR A 93 -4.41 -1.16 -6.27
CA THR A 93 -5.70 -1.81 -6.02
C THR A 93 -5.99 -2.87 -7.07
N ARG A 94 -5.79 -2.53 -8.35
CA ARG A 94 -6.00 -3.44 -9.49
C ARG A 94 -5.18 -4.73 -9.38
N LYS A 95 -3.87 -4.59 -9.14
CA LYS A 95 -2.99 -5.75 -9.01
C LYS A 95 -3.31 -6.56 -7.76
N CYS A 96 -3.72 -5.90 -6.67
CA CYS A 96 -4.13 -6.61 -5.47
C CYS A 96 -5.43 -7.40 -5.68
N ALA A 97 -6.42 -6.83 -6.38
CA ALA A 97 -7.62 -7.55 -6.78
C ALA A 97 -7.26 -8.82 -7.58
N ILE A 98 -6.35 -8.70 -8.55
CA ILE A 98 -5.84 -9.82 -9.34
C ILE A 98 -5.17 -10.87 -8.46
N ALA A 99 -4.25 -10.46 -7.59
CA ALA A 99 -3.55 -11.35 -6.68
C ALA A 99 -4.50 -12.11 -5.76
N ARG A 100 -5.54 -11.45 -5.24
CA ARG A 100 -6.55 -12.05 -4.37
C ARG A 100 -7.44 -13.03 -5.13
N CYS A 101 -7.84 -12.69 -6.35
CA CYS A 101 -8.60 -13.55 -7.25
C CYS A 101 -7.83 -14.85 -7.56
N TYR A 102 -6.54 -14.77 -7.88
CA TYR A 102 -5.71 -15.95 -8.16
C TYR A 102 -5.16 -16.64 -6.90
N GLU A 103 -5.49 -16.14 -5.71
CA GLU A 103 -4.93 -16.63 -4.44
C GLU A 103 -3.39 -16.71 -4.48
N ASN A 104 -2.75 -15.69 -5.09
CA ASN A 104 -1.32 -15.61 -5.27
C ASN A 104 -0.82 -14.15 -5.18
N ALA A 105 -0.25 -13.79 -4.04
CA ALA A 105 0.27 -12.45 -3.78
C ALA A 105 1.71 -12.23 -4.27
N ARG A 106 2.44 -13.29 -4.66
CA ARG A 106 3.85 -13.17 -5.07
C ARG A 106 4.03 -12.23 -6.27
N PRO A 107 3.28 -12.35 -7.38
CA PRO A 107 3.44 -11.45 -8.52
C PRO A 107 3.14 -9.99 -8.18
N PHE A 108 2.16 -9.74 -7.31
CA PHE A 108 1.90 -8.39 -6.79
C PHE A 108 3.16 -7.84 -6.09
N ALA A 109 3.68 -8.58 -5.12
CA ALA A 109 4.82 -8.17 -4.30
C ALA A 109 6.11 -8.03 -5.14
N GLU A 110 6.36 -8.96 -6.08
CA GLU A 110 7.51 -8.91 -6.99
C GLU A 110 7.44 -7.71 -7.94
N SER A 111 6.23 -7.25 -8.30
CA SER A 111 6.09 -6.11 -9.22
C SER A 111 6.63 -4.78 -8.67
N TYR A 112 6.90 -4.71 -7.36
CA TYR A 112 7.57 -3.58 -6.71
C TYR A 112 9.08 -3.82 -6.53
N SER A 113 9.58 -5.04 -6.76
CA SER A 113 11.00 -5.39 -6.57
C SER A 113 11.93 -4.59 -7.47
N ASP A 114 11.58 -4.41 -8.74
CA ASP A 114 12.40 -3.61 -9.68
C ASP A 114 12.37 -2.12 -9.33
N TRP A 115 11.25 -1.63 -8.79
CA TRP A 115 11.17 -0.29 -8.23
C TRP A 115 12.13 -0.17 -7.05
N TYR A 116 12.07 -1.09 -6.10
CA TYR A 116 12.96 -1.11 -4.93
C TYR A 116 14.44 -1.20 -5.30
N LYS A 117 14.82 -2.02 -6.29
CA LYS A 117 16.20 -2.04 -6.80
C LYS A 117 16.63 -0.68 -7.34
N THR A 118 15.75 0.02 -8.04
CA THR A 118 16.09 1.32 -8.64
C THR A 118 16.32 2.39 -7.57
N TYR A 119 15.42 2.50 -6.58
CA TYR A 119 15.47 3.61 -5.61
C TYR A 119 16.32 3.32 -4.36
N LEU A 120 16.41 2.06 -3.92
CA LEU A 120 17.18 1.70 -2.72
C LEU A 120 18.67 1.46 -2.99
N LEU A 121 19.06 1.35 -4.27
CA LEU A 121 20.46 1.25 -4.69
C LEU A 121 21.05 2.62 -5.05
N ASP A 122 20.27 3.69 -5.02
CA ASP A 122 20.79 5.05 -5.22
C ASP A 122 21.75 5.43 -4.07
N PRO A 123 23.02 5.80 -4.37
CA PRO A 123 24.00 6.19 -3.36
C PRO A 123 23.64 7.46 -2.57
N VAL A 124 22.59 8.20 -2.94
CA VAL A 124 22.11 9.40 -2.23
C VAL A 124 21.17 9.06 -1.05
N SER A 125 20.84 7.78 -0.83
CA SER A 125 20.07 7.30 0.33
C SER A 125 20.85 7.34 1.66
N THR A 126 21.21 8.55 2.12
CA THR A 126 21.89 8.74 3.41
C THR A 126 20.98 8.23 4.53
N PRO A 127 21.35 7.21 5.31
CA PRO A 127 20.44 6.63 6.31
C PRO A 127 19.91 7.68 7.29
N LYS A 128 18.60 7.68 7.51
CA LYS A 128 17.91 8.50 8.51
C LYS A 128 17.42 7.63 9.63
N LYS A 129 17.62 8.10 10.87
CA LYS A 129 17.10 7.42 12.04
C LYS A 129 15.78 8.04 12.48
N LEU A 130 14.74 7.24 12.53
CA LEU A 130 13.44 7.57 13.07
C LEU A 130 13.37 7.14 14.54
N ARG A 131 13.06 8.05 15.44
CA ARG A 131 12.72 7.72 16.83
C ARG A 131 11.20 7.63 16.97
N MET A 132 10.71 6.44 17.21
CA MET A 132 9.29 6.14 17.34
C MET A 132 8.75 6.60 18.71
N PRO A 133 7.44 6.84 18.84
CA PRO A 133 6.81 7.24 20.12
C PRO A 133 7.05 6.26 21.28
N ASN A 134 7.27 4.97 20.98
CA ASN A 134 7.58 3.93 21.96
C ASN A 134 9.06 3.90 22.37
N GLY A 135 9.87 4.87 21.91
CA GLY A 135 11.31 4.95 22.16
C GLY A 135 12.18 4.07 21.26
N ARG A 136 11.59 3.24 20.38
CA ARG A 136 12.36 2.45 19.41
C ARG A 136 12.98 3.37 18.37
N GLU A 137 14.28 3.21 18.14
CA GLU A 137 14.96 3.88 17.03
C GLU A 137 15.07 2.92 15.84
N ILE A 138 14.75 3.41 14.65
CA ILE A 138 14.76 2.62 13.42
C ILE A 138 15.53 3.38 12.36
N THR A 139 16.44 2.70 11.68
CA THR A 139 17.15 3.32 10.56
C THR A 139 16.48 2.94 9.24
N ILE A 140 16.07 3.95 8.48
CA ILE A 140 15.54 3.79 7.11
C ILE A 140 16.50 4.42 6.11
N ARG A 141 16.45 3.93 4.87
CA ARG A 141 17.26 4.41 3.75
C ARG A 141 16.40 4.79 2.54
N ASP A 142 15.16 4.32 2.47
CA ASP A 142 14.24 4.76 1.43
C ASP A 142 13.80 6.20 1.67
N HIS A 143 14.28 7.11 0.84
CA HIS A 143 13.86 8.52 0.86
C HIS A 143 12.83 8.83 -0.23
N GLN A 144 12.58 7.90 -1.15
CA GLN A 144 11.64 8.09 -2.25
C GLN A 144 10.22 7.67 -1.82
N TYR A 145 10.10 6.54 -1.12
CA TYR A 145 8.84 6.03 -0.58
C TYR A 145 8.98 5.64 0.89
N PRO A 146 9.38 6.58 1.75
CA PRO A 146 9.60 6.31 3.17
C PRO A 146 8.33 5.85 3.90
N LEU A 147 7.16 6.20 3.35
CA LEU A 147 5.87 5.82 3.90
C LEU A 147 5.73 4.31 3.96
N ASP A 148 6.22 3.57 2.96
CA ASP A 148 6.19 2.11 2.94
C ASP A 148 6.94 1.49 4.13
N ASP A 149 8.13 2.03 4.47
CA ASP A 149 8.89 1.51 5.62
C ASP A 149 8.15 1.76 6.92
N LEU A 150 7.73 3.00 7.16
CA LEU A 150 6.99 3.35 8.37
C LEU A 150 5.67 2.59 8.47
N TYR A 151 5.00 2.37 7.33
CA TYR A 151 3.78 1.61 7.21
C TYR A 151 3.96 0.14 7.57
N CYS A 152 4.96 -0.54 6.99
CA CYS A 152 5.28 -1.92 7.33
C CYS A 152 5.71 -2.06 8.80
N LEU A 153 6.46 -1.10 9.33
CA LEU A 153 6.93 -1.09 10.71
C LEU A 153 5.81 -0.86 11.73
N ALA A 154 4.96 0.15 11.50
CA ALA A 154 3.87 0.53 12.41
C ALA A 154 2.82 -0.57 12.56
N ASN A 155 2.65 -1.39 11.52
CA ASN A 155 1.73 -2.52 11.50
C ASN A 155 2.40 -3.86 11.89
N GLY A 156 3.70 -3.87 12.21
CA GLY A 156 4.43 -5.06 12.68
C GLY A 156 4.68 -6.11 11.59
N TRP A 157 4.60 -5.74 10.31
CA TRP A 157 4.65 -6.70 9.21
C TRP A 157 6.07 -7.10 8.82
N TYR A 158 7.10 -6.35 9.24
CA TYR A 158 8.49 -6.79 9.10
C TYR A 158 8.91 -7.90 10.08
N ASP A 159 8.13 -8.14 11.13
CA ASP A 159 8.39 -9.22 12.10
C ASP A 159 7.84 -10.58 11.63
N LEU A 160 7.13 -10.61 10.49
CA LEU A 160 6.53 -11.81 9.93
C LEU A 160 7.58 -12.70 9.21
N PRO A 161 7.39 -14.03 9.22
CA PRO A 161 8.26 -14.93 8.48
C PRO A 161 8.09 -14.71 6.97
N ARG A 162 9.14 -14.18 6.33
CA ARG A 162 9.13 -13.71 4.94
C ARG A 162 8.64 -14.74 3.91
N SER A 163 9.27 -15.92 3.89
CA SER A 163 8.97 -16.96 2.89
C SER A 163 7.52 -17.44 2.92
N PRO A 164 6.96 -17.91 4.04
CA PRO A 164 5.55 -18.32 4.08
C PRO A 164 4.59 -17.14 3.85
N THR A 165 4.97 -15.91 4.23
CA THR A 165 4.14 -14.71 3.98
C THR A 165 3.92 -14.46 2.48
N VAL A 166 4.91 -14.74 1.63
CA VAL A 166 4.81 -14.52 0.17
C VAL A 166 4.31 -15.77 -0.57
N ASN A 167 4.74 -16.97 -0.15
CA ASN A 167 4.53 -18.21 -0.91
C ASN A 167 3.31 -19.02 -0.49
N ASN A 168 2.71 -18.72 0.67
CA ASN A 168 1.56 -19.44 1.19
C ASN A 168 0.39 -18.48 1.37
N PHE A 169 -0.49 -18.41 0.37
CA PHE A 169 -1.62 -17.49 0.37
C PHE A 169 -2.59 -17.75 1.52
N THR A 170 -2.81 -19.02 1.89
CA THR A 170 -3.64 -19.37 3.05
C THR A 170 -3.07 -18.80 4.35
N TYR A 171 -1.76 -18.95 4.57
CA TYR A 171 -1.07 -18.35 5.71
C TYR A 171 -1.18 -16.82 5.68
N LEU A 172 -0.95 -16.21 4.52
CA LEU A 172 -1.07 -14.77 4.33
C LEU A 172 -2.47 -14.23 4.64
N VAL A 173 -3.53 -14.95 4.25
CA VAL A 173 -4.91 -14.61 4.61
C VAL A 173 -5.14 -14.68 6.12
N GLN A 174 -4.62 -15.71 6.81
CA GLN A 174 -4.74 -15.82 8.27
C GLN A 174 -4.04 -14.67 8.99
N VAL A 175 -2.83 -14.30 8.55
CA VAL A 175 -2.10 -13.16 9.10
C VAL A 175 -2.85 -11.86 8.84
N SER A 176 -3.36 -11.67 7.61
CA SER A 176 -4.20 -10.52 7.24
C SER A 176 -5.44 -10.40 8.14
N GLU A 177 -6.20 -11.49 8.33
CA GLU A 177 -7.36 -11.52 9.23
C GLU A 177 -7.00 -11.16 10.67
N SER A 178 -5.88 -11.67 11.18
CA SER A 178 -5.41 -11.33 12.52
C SER A 178 -5.03 -9.85 12.63
N SER A 179 -4.32 -9.33 11.64
CA SER A 179 -3.93 -7.91 11.58
C SER A 179 -5.16 -7.01 11.49
N CYS A 180 -6.13 -7.35 10.65
CA CYS A 180 -7.34 -6.57 10.46
C CYS A 180 -8.23 -6.56 11.70
N ARG A 181 -8.36 -7.67 12.44
CA ARG A 181 -9.07 -7.69 13.73
C ARG A 181 -8.40 -6.79 14.77
N LEU A 182 -7.07 -6.78 14.83
CA LEU A 182 -6.37 -5.86 15.72
C LEU A 182 -6.64 -4.40 15.32
N LEU A 183 -6.59 -4.08 14.04
CA LEU A 183 -6.85 -2.74 13.52
C LEU A 183 -8.30 -2.29 13.75
N GLU A 184 -9.28 -3.19 13.59
CA GLU A 184 -10.68 -2.95 13.91
C GLU A 184 -10.88 -2.52 15.38
N THR A 185 -10.15 -3.13 16.31
CA THR A 185 -10.24 -2.78 17.73
C THR A 185 -9.44 -1.55 18.15
N THR A 186 -8.48 -1.10 17.33
CA THR A 186 -7.52 -0.06 17.73
C THR A 186 -7.64 1.23 16.93
N VAL A 187 -8.17 1.19 15.71
CA VAL A 187 -8.32 2.37 14.86
C VAL A 187 -9.72 2.94 15.03
N PRO A 188 -9.85 4.21 15.45
CA PRO A 188 -11.16 4.86 15.58
C PRO A 188 -11.94 4.86 14.27
N SER A 189 -13.26 4.71 14.39
CA SER A 189 -14.19 4.83 13.24
C SER A 189 -13.91 3.83 12.11
N TYR A 190 -13.34 2.66 12.39
CA TYR A 190 -13.00 1.63 11.41
C TYR A 190 -14.12 1.35 10.39
N HIS A 191 -15.35 1.07 10.84
CA HIS A 191 -16.49 0.79 9.96
C HIS A 191 -17.05 2.03 9.23
N ASN A 192 -16.71 3.24 9.70
CA ASN A 192 -17.14 4.50 9.10
C ASN A 192 -16.08 5.10 8.16
N MET A 193 -15.01 4.36 7.87
CA MET A 193 -13.97 4.82 6.96
C MET A 193 -14.51 4.98 5.54
N THR A 194 -14.26 6.16 4.98
CA THR A 194 -14.57 6.47 3.59
C THR A 194 -13.28 6.47 2.77
N LEU A 195 -13.41 6.29 1.46
CA LEU A 195 -12.26 6.36 0.58
C LEU A 195 -11.61 7.75 0.60
N ASN A 196 -12.40 8.82 0.69
CA ASN A 196 -11.90 10.18 0.80
C ASN A 196 -11.08 10.40 2.09
N MET A 197 -11.43 9.73 3.20
CA MET A 197 -10.59 9.77 4.40
C MET A 197 -9.23 9.13 4.16
N LEU A 198 -9.16 7.96 3.51
CA LEU A 198 -7.91 7.31 3.13
C LEU A 198 -7.04 8.20 2.25
N ILE A 199 -7.62 8.84 1.23
CA ILE A 199 -6.88 9.75 0.34
C ILE A 199 -6.31 10.93 1.12
N LYS A 200 -7.13 11.59 1.95
CA LYS A 200 -6.70 12.77 2.73
C LYS A 200 -5.63 12.42 3.77
N GLU A 201 -5.78 11.28 4.44
CA GLU A 201 -4.81 10.78 5.39
C GLU A 201 -3.47 10.53 4.69
N GLY A 202 -3.49 9.85 3.54
CA GLY A 202 -2.29 9.57 2.75
C GLY A 202 -1.55 10.80 2.30
N THR A 203 -2.26 11.78 1.73
CA THR A 203 -1.63 13.04 1.31
C THR A 203 -0.99 13.77 2.49
N ARG A 204 -1.64 13.75 3.67
CA ARG A 204 -1.12 14.42 4.86
C ARG A 204 0.12 13.71 5.42
N ASP A 205 0.05 12.38 5.53
CA ASP A 205 1.10 11.57 6.13
C ASP A 205 2.35 11.49 5.24
N GLU A 206 2.17 11.36 3.92
CA GLU A 206 3.26 11.40 2.94
C GLU A 206 4.00 12.73 3.02
N LYS A 207 3.28 13.85 2.96
CA LYS A 207 3.87 15.18 3.11
C LYS A 207 4.64 15.33 4.43
N ARG A 208 4.05 14.89 5.54
CA ARG A 208 4.69 15.00 6.86
C ARG A 208 5.98 14.18 6.93
N LEU A 209 5.98 12.97 6.39
CA LEU A 209 7.15 12.11 6.39
C LEU A 209 8.25 12.62 5.46
N GLU A 210 7.90 13.17 4.29
CA GLU A 210 8.86 13.87 3.43
C GLU A 210 9.54 15.04 4.15
N GLU A 211 8.77 15.87 4.86
CA GLU A 211 9.31 17.00 5.63
C GLU A 211 10.29 16.51 6.72
N LEU A 212 9.95 15.44 7.44
CA LEU A 212 10.83 14.83 8.43
C LEU A 212 12.15 14.37 7.80
N LEU A 213 12.10 13.69 6.66
CA LEU A 213 13.30 13.12 6.04
C LEU A 213 14.18 14.14 5.32
N ARG A 214 13.60 15.25 4.86
CA ARG A 214 14.36 16.38 4.29
C ARG A 214 15.05 17.25 5.34
N SER A 215 14.73 17.09 6.63
CA SER A 215 15.44 17.80 7.71
C SER A 215 16.95 17.54 7.68
N SER A 216 17.75 18.45 8.24
CA SER A 216 19.20 18.22 8.40
C SER A 216 19.53 17.23 9.52
N ASP A 217 18.59 16.97 10.43
CA ASP A 217 18.88 16.24 11.66
C ASP A 217 19.06 14.75 11.40
N PRO A 218 20.17 14.12 11.85
CA PRO A 218 20.43 12.70 11.58
C PRO A 218 19.42 11.76 12.25
N VAL A 219 18.77 12.23 13.31
CA VAL A 219 17.71 11.54 14.04
C VAL A 219 16.50 12.45 14.09
N VAL A 220 15.34 11.94 13.69
CA VAL A 220 14.07 12.68 13.70
C VAL A 220 13.04 11.92 14.51
N ASP A 221 12.26 12.65 15.30
CA ASP A 221 11.17 12.06 16.08
C ASP A 221 9.93 11.88 15.21
N VAL A 222 9.34 10.70 15.27
CA VAL A 222 8.07 10.37 14.60
C VAL A 222 6.94 10.59 15.59
N ASP A 223 6.01 11.48 15.24
CA ASP A 223 4.84 11.78 16.07
C ASP A 223 3.86 10.60 16.11
N GLN A 224 3.17 10.42 17.24
CA GLN A 224 2.16 9.36 17.39
C GLN A 224 1.07 9.43 16.31
N SER A 225 0.70 10.63 15.87
CA SER A 225 -0.29 10.82 14.80
C SER A 225 0.14 10.19 13.47
N LEU A 226 1.44 10.19 13.15
CA LEU A 226 1.93 9.58 11.91
C LEU A 226 1.89 8.04 11.99
N VAL A 227 2.15 7.49 13.18
CA VAL A 227 2.00 6.05 13.45
C VAL A 227 0.52 5.64 13.37
N ASP A 228 -0.36 6.45 13.94
CA ASP A 228 -1.81 6.21 13.89
C ASP A 228 -2.34 6.31 12.46
N GLY A 229 -1.80 7.24 11.66
CA GLY A 229 -2.04 7.32 10.23
C GLY A 229 -1.65 6.05 9.47
N MET A 230 -0.46 5.49 9.72
CA MET A 230 -0.07 4.21 9.12
C MET A 230 -1.02 3.05 9.47
N LYS A 231 -1.56 3.03 10.69
CA LYS A 231 -2.59 2.06 11.09
C LYS A 231 -3.92 2.35 10.41
N PHE A 232 -4.29 3.62 10.24
CA PHE A 232 -5.48 4.02 9.50
C PHE A 232 -5.42 3.55 8.04
N HIS A 233 -4.27 3.71 7.38
CA HIS A 233 -4.04 3.19 6.03
C HIS A 233 -4.25 1.68 5.93
N ALA A 234 -3.75 0.92 6.90
CA ALA A 234 -3.90 -0.53 6.93
C ALA A 234 -5.35 -0.93 7.22
N ALA A 235 -6.01 -0.23 8.15
CA ALA A 235 -7.41 -0.44 8.51
C ALA A 235 -8.34 -0.18 7.32
N ALA A 236 -8.16 0.93 6.61
CA ALA A 236 -8.94 1.27 5.42
C ALA A 236 -8.86 0.15 4.37
N LYS A 237 -7.66 -0.42 4.17
CA LYS A 237 -7.45 -1.55 3.27
C LYS A 237 -8.07 -2.84 3.79
N CYS A 238 -8.04 -3.09 5.09
CA CYS A 238 -8.78 -4.20 5.70
C CYS A 238 -10.29 -4.10 5.43
N VAL A 239 -10.87 -2.90 5.50
CA VAL A 239 -12.28 -2.64 5.17
C VAL A 239 -12.58 -2.99 3.70
N LEU A 240 -11.67 -2.69 2.76
CA LEU A 240 -11.84 -3.02 1.33
C LEU A 240 -12.13 -4.50 1.07
N ALA A 241 -11.76 -5.41 1.96
CA ALA A 241 -12.04 -6.82 1.77
C ALA A 241 -12.61 -7.50 3.03
N GLY A 242 -13.51 -6.80 3.74
CA GLY A 242 -14.28 -7.38 4.84
C GLY A 242 -13.41 -7.98 5.94
N GLY A 243 -12.36 -7.27 6.35
CA GLY A 243 -11.44 -7.72 7.39
C GLY A 243 -10.33 -8.65 6.91
N LYS A 244 -10.10 -8.77 5.59
CA LYS A 244 -9.02 -9.60 5.01
C LYS A 244 -8.14 -8.85 4.01
N GLY A 245 -8.21 -7.53 3.98
CA GLY A 245 -7.64 -6.74 2.90
C GLY A 245 -6.12 -6.59 2.93
N ALA A 246 -5.47 -6.73 4.09
CA ALA A 246 -4.03 -6.50 4.21
C ALA A 246 -3.12 -7.51 3.46
N VAL A 247 -3.66 -8.54 2.82
CA VAL A 247 -2.94 -9.61 2.08
C VAL A 247 -1.83 -9.05 1.19
N CYS A 248 -2.14 -8.11 0.30
CA CYS A 248 -1.18 -7.64 -0.69
C CYS A 248 -0.08 -6.78 -0.05
N ASP A 249 -0.45 -5.95 0.92
CA ASP A 249 0.49 -5.08 1.61
C ASP A 249 1.44 -5.86 2.50
N ILE A 250 0.93 -6.86 3.22
CA ILE A 250 1.75 -7.75 4.05
C ILE A 250 2.75 -8.51 3.16
N ALA A 251 2.32 -9.04 2.02
CA ALA A 251 3.21 -9.69 1.07
C ALA A 251 4.26 -8.71 0.50
N ASN A 252 3.87 -7.48 0.20
CA ASN A 252 4.79 -6.45 -0.26
C ASN A 252 5.82 -6.09 0.81
N CYS A 253 5.41 -5.92 2.07
CA CYS A 253 6.33 -5.69 3.19
C CYS A 253 7.35 -6.83 3.34
N ALA A 254 6.91 -8.09 3.26
CA ALA A 254 7.79 -9.25 3.31
C ALA A 254 8.78 -9.31 2.13
N MET A 255 8.35 -8.88 0.93
CA MET A 255 9.23 -8.78 -0.25
C MET A 255 10.20 -7.60 -0.14
N ARG A 256 9.75 -6.48 0.42
CA ARG A 256 10.51 -5.23 0.53
C ARG A 256 11.69 -5.35 1.49
N GLY A 257 11.45 -5.82 2.71
CA GLY A 257 12.43 -5.68 3.78
C GLY A 257 12.20 -6.57 4.99
N CYS A 258 13.08 -6.41 5.97
CA CYS A 258 13.08 -7.12 7.24
C CYS A 258 13.66 -6.23 8.32
N LEU A 259 13.33 -6.49 9.58
CA LEU A 259 14.03 -5.86 10.70
C LEU A 259 15.31 -6.63 11.00
N SER A 260 16.44 -5.92 11.06
CA SER A 260 17.70 -6.45 11.55
C SER A 260 17.77 -6.38 13.08
N PHE A 261 18.70 -7.14 13.68
CA PHE A 261 18.86 -7.22 15.14
C PHE A 261 19.21 -5.89 15.81
N ASP A 262 19.82 -4.95 15.08
CA ASP A 262 20.17 -3.60 15.52
C ASP A 262 19.03 -2.58 15.31
N GLY A 263 17.84 -3.03 14.88
CA GLY A 263 16.68 -2.18 14.66
C GLY A 263 16.72 -1.39 13.36
N ALA A 264 17.62 -1.69 12.43
CA ALA A 264 17.56 -1.13 11.08
C ALA A 264 16.56 -1.90 10.20
N VAL A 265 16.04 -1.22 9.17
CA VAL A 265 15.35 -1.92 8.08
C VAL A 265 16.43 -2.43 7.12
N GLY A 266 16.54 -3.75 7.00
CA GLY A 266 17.26 -4.40 5.92
C GLY A 266 16.37 -4.47 4.68
N TYR A 267 16.96 -4.27 3.50
CA TYR A 267 16.23 -4.29 2.24
C TYR A 267 16.57 -5.54 1.42
N ALA A 268 15.53 -6.24 0.95
CA ALA A 268 15.69 -7.46 0.16
C ALA A 268 16.41 -7.19 -1.18
N ALA A 269 16.11 -6.05 -1.81
CA ALA A 269 16.75 -5.62 -3.05
C ALA A 269 18.28 -5.41 -2.90
N ARG A 270 18.76 -5.24 -1.67
CA ARG A 270 20.18 -5.07 -1.31
C ARG A 270 20.82 -6.38 -0.83
N GLY A 271 20.06 -7.48 -0.77
CA GLY A 271 20.53 -8.76 -0.24
C GLY A 271 20.69 -8.78 1.29
N GLU A 272 20.09 -7.82 2.00
CA GLU A 272 20.25 -7.66 3.45
C GLU A 272 19.26 -8.52 4.26
N CYS A 273 18.32 -9.18 3.58
CA CYS A 273 17.29 -10.00 4.20
C CYS A 273 17.31 -11.45 3.71
N PRO A 274 16.82 -12.41 4.52
CA PRO A 274 16.61 -13.77 4.08
C PRO A 274 15.71 -13.84 2.83
N PRO A 275 15.91 -14.82 1.94
CA PRO A 275 15.08 -14.98 0.75
C PRO A 275 13.62 -15.28 1.13
N VAL A 276 12.71 -14.95 0.20
CA VAL A 276 11.28 -15.32 0.23
C VAL A 276 11.04 -16.60 -0.56
#